data_AF-A0A062UCH8-F1
#
_entry.id   AF-A0A062UCH8-F1
#
_cell.length_a   1.000
_cell.length_b   1.000
_cell.length_c   1.000
_cell.angle_alpha   90.00
_cell.angle_beta   90.00
_cell.angle_gamma   90.00
#
_symmetry.space_group_name_H-M   'P 1'
#
loop_
_entity.id
_entity.type
_entity.pdbx_description
1 polymer ?
#
loop_
_entity_poly.entity_id
_entity_poly.type
_entity_poly.pdbx_seq_one_letter_code
_entity_poly.pdbx_strand_id
1 'polypeptide(L)'
;MGHSVGTPETLKIAIIGAGPAGLSAAHFLMQRGIRATVFEANDRIGGKSFSILNGDNLNEMGTCYTTRSHTMIKGWMKHNGITLKRLGEARFDGEPVVNYVKHGPGAPLPLQVLRFIRKAASLRKAIKARPDDPDVMKEASLSTIEWVRALNIPKIERAMHRIQTTQGYGFVDKATIGQTVQWCDLQYVLSGVLNDLHMPEQGWTTFWQRFASSFDVRLGTPVLGLDRSGPKPVIHTREGEHVFDAVLSTIPMQLFTSIAKATELERRVADSVAWQTYTTTLLASNDWFTGHQVIGYSRASKDSSLQGAILGGRAEGESADLGGRLYVTGQFSESLTPEELREILYADATHLGFTINNVILQKSWQYFPQYKAEAVAHGLFGDLLRVQGHNRTWFSGSTFSHELVSSVVSRSEIVVRDLTLALSGQSQTALADA
;
A
#
# COMPACT_ATOMS: atom_id res chain seq x y z
N MET A 1 -54.18 19.19 5.07
CA MET A 1 -53.35 17.98 4.90
C MET A 1 -51.92 18.39 5.22
N GLY A 2 -51.38 17.92 6.35
CA GLY A 2 -50.01 18.24 6.76
C GLY A 2 -49.03 17.39 5.97
N HIS A 3 -48.13 18.02 5.23
CA HIS A 3 -46.95 17.34 4.70
C HIS A 3 -46.06 16.98 5.88
N SER A 4 -45.97 15.70 6.22
CA SER A 4 -44.90 15.20 7.07
C SER A 4 -43.60 15.38 6.29
N VAL A 5 -42.81 16.36 6.66
CA VAL A 5 -41.40 16.43 6.27
C VAL A 5 -40.73 15.24 6.94
N GLY A 6 -40.60 14.13 6.20
CA GLY A 6 -39.85 12.97 6.65
C GLY A 6 -38.45 13.44 7.05
N THR A 7 -38.00 13.05 8.24
CA THR A 7 -36.59 13.17 8.62
C THR A 7 -35.74 12.59 7.48
N PRO A 8 -34.68 13.27 7.02
CA PRO A 8 -33.83 12.74 5.95
C PRO A 8 -33.40 11.32 6.32
N GLU A 9 -33.69 10.32 5.47
CA GLU A 9 -33.21 8.96 5.72
C GLU A 9 -31.69 8.99 5.88
N THR A 10 -31.19 8.50 7.01
CA THR A 10 -29.74 8.42 7.24
C THR A 10 -29.13 7.46 6.21
N LEU A 11 -28.26 7.97 5.35
CA LEU A 11 -27.52 7.17 4.36
C LEU A 11 -26.83 5.97 5.04
N LYS A 12 -26.95 4.79 4.42
CA LYS A 12 -26.30 3.55 4.83
C LYS A 12 -25.28 3.14 3.77
N ILE A 13 -24.01 3.08 4.15
CA ILE A 13 -22.92 2.73 3.24
C ILE A 13 -22.32 1.39 3.63
N ALA A 14 -22.19 0.46 2.67
CA ALA A 14 -21.40 -0.75 2.87
C ALA A 14 -19.94 -0.47 2.52
N ILE A 15 -19.02 -0.89 3.37
CA ILE A 15 -17.59 -0.94 3.08
C ILE A 15 -17.17 -2.40 2.98
N ILE A 16 -16.47 -2.77 1.91
CA ILE A 16 -15.93 -4.13 1.75
C ILE A 16 -14.42 -4.10 2.03
N GLY A 17 -14.01 -4.78 3.10
CA GLY A 17 -12.63 -4.90 3.61
C GLY A 17 -12.35 -3.99 4.82
N ALA A 18 -11.82 -4.54 5.91
CA ALA A 18 -11.43 -3.82 7.13
C ALA A 18 -9.91 -3.60 7.23
N GLY A 19 -9.24 -3.41 6.09
CA GLY A 19 -7.86 -2.90 6.04
C GLY A 19 -7.78 -1.39 6.33
N PRO A 20 -6.56 -0.79 6.31
CA PRO A 20 -6.36 0.64 6.54
C PRO A 20 -7.24 1.55 5.66
N ALA A 21 -7.50 1.13 4.42
CA ALA A 21 -8.36 1.84 3.49
C ALA A 21 -9.84 1.85 3.96
N GLY A 22 -10.37 0.70 4.35
CA GLY A 22 -11.76 0.57 4.77
C GLY A 22 -12.02 1.19 6.14
N LEU A 23 -11.11 0.98 7.09
CA LEU A 23 -11.23 1.59 8.43
C LEU A 23 -11.15 3.12 8.37
N SER A 24 -10.26 3.67 7.53
CA SER A 24 -10.21 5.13 7.33
C SER A 24 -11.43 5.65 6.57
N ALA A 25 -11.97 4.92 5.59
CA ALA A 25 -13.24 5.28 4.95
C ALA A 25 -14.40 5.33 5.96
N ALA A 26 -14.50 4.34 6.86
CA ALA A 26 -15.50 4.32 7.93
C ALA A 26 -15.35 5.55 8.85
N HIS A 27 -14.11 5.90 9.23
CA HIS A 27 -13.80 7.10 9.99
C HIS A 27 -14.28 8.39 9.30
N PHE A 28 -13.97 8.56 8.01
CA PHE A 28 -14.36 9.76 7.27
C PHE A 28 -15.87 9.88 7.03
N LEU A 29 -16.57 8.74 6.90
CA LEU A 29 -18.04 8.72 6.84
C LEU A 29 -18.65 9.07 8.19
N MET A 30 -18.11 8.53 9.28
CA MET A 30 -18.53 8.85 10.64
C MET A 30 -18.35 10.34 10.95
N GLN A 31 -17.24 10.96 10.54
CA GLN A 31 -17.03 12.41 10.66
C GLN A 31 -18.07 13.25 9.91
N ARG A 32 -18.76 12.67 8.92
CA ARG A 32 -19.86 13.30 8.16
C ARG A 32 -21.24 12.90 8.68
N GLY A 33 -21.33 12.19 9.81
CA GLY A 33 -22.58 11.72 10.40
C GLY A 33 -23.23 10.57 9.63
N ILE A 34 -22.51 9.89 8.73
CA ILE A 34 -23.02 8.80 7.90
C ILE A 34 -22.66 7.46 8.54
N ARG A 35 -23.64 6.56 8.64
CA ARG A 35 -23.42 5.21 9.16
C ARG A 35 -22.86 4.31 8.08
N ALA A 36 -21.75 3.65 8.39
CA ALA A 36 -21.14 2.65 7.53
C ALA A 36 -21.06 1.30 8.25
N THR A 37 -21.32 0.21 7.51
CA THR A 37 -21.08 -1.15 7.97
C THR A 37 -19.91 -1.71 7.17
N VAL A 38 -18.85 -2.14 7.87
CA VAL A 38 -17.63 -2.68 7.27
C VAL A 38 -17.70 -4.21 7.33
N PHE A 39 -17.64 -4.86 6.17
CA PHE A 39 -17.59 -6.32 6.06
C PHE A 39 -16.15 -6.77 5.87
N GLU A 40 -15.68 -7.67 6.74
CA GLU A 40 -14.34 -8.27 6.68
C GLU A 40 -14.46 -9.79 6.65
N ALA A 41 -13.80 -10.40 5.66
CA ALA A 41 -13.84 -11.84 5.48
C ALA A 41 -13.06 -12.59 6.58
N ASN A 42 -11.97 -12.01 7.07
CA ASN A 42 -11.15 -12.60 8.13
C ASN A 42 -11.72 -12.32 9.53
N ASP A 43 -11.21 -13.03 10.51
CA ASP A 43 -11.49 -12.84 11.95
C ASP A 43 -10.73 -11.65 12.57
N ARG A 44 -10.02 -10.86 11.76
CA ARG A 44 -9.17 -9.75 12.20
C ARG A 44 -9.23 -8.58 11.23
N ILE A 45 -9.22 -7.37 11.79
CA ILE A 45 -9.05 -6.12 11.03
C ILE A 45 -7.58 -5.79 10.73
N GLY A 46 -7.34 -4.72 9.97
CA GLY A 46 -6.01 -4.15 9.72
C GLY A 46 -5.33 -4.68 8.46
N GLY A 47 -5.88 -5.70 7.80
CA GLY A 47 -5.39 -6.22 6.53
C GLY A 47 -3.90 -6.61 6.60
N LYS A 48 -3.06 -5.91 5.83
CA LYS A 48 -1.60 -6.15 5.79
C LYS A 48 -0.83 -5.53 6.96
N SER A 49 -1.47 -4.68 7.78
CA SER A 49 -0.90 -4.26 9.05
C SER A 49 -1.05 -5.41 10.05
N PHE A 50 0.04 -6.15 10.28
CA PHE A 50 0.04 -7.38 11.06
C PHE A 50 1.28 -7.48 11.94
N SER A 51 1.01 -7.60 13.23
CA SER A 51 1.99 -7.55 14.31
C SER A 51 1.84 -8.83 15.11
N ILE A 52 2.95 -9.42 15.52
CA ILE A 52 2.99 -10.64 16.32
C ILE A 52 3.68 -10.32 17.63
N LEU A 53 3.13 -10.85 18.72
CA LEU A 53 3.76 -10.79 20.03
C LEU A 53 4.38 -12.15 20.34
N ASN A 54 5.70 -12.18 20.47
CA ASN A 54 6.50 -13.37 20.79
C ASN A 54 7.19 -13.14 22.14
N GLY A 55 6.52 -13.50 23.24
CA GLY A 55 6.91 -13.08 24.59
C GLY A 55 6.83 -11.56 24.70
N ASP A 56 7.93 -10.91 25.06
CA ASP A 56 8.03 -9.45 25.14
C ASP A 56 8.37 -8.79 23.79
N ASN A 57 8.67 -9.57 22.75
CA ASN A 57 9.05 -9.04 21.44
C ASN A 57 7.82 -8.81 20.56
N LEU A 58 7.63 -7.57 20.13
CA LEU A 58 6.62 -7.20 19.13
C LEU A 58 7.27 -7.13 17.74
N ASN A 59 6.84 -8.01 16.84
CA ASN A 59 7.40 -8.13 15.49
C ASN A 59 6.39 -7.74 14.42
N GLU A 60 6.75 -6.77 13.57
CA GLU A 60 5.90 -6.35 12.45
C GLU A 60 6.15 -7.22 11.21
N MET A 61 5.13 -7.99 10.82
CA MET A 61 5.20 -8.92 9.69
C MET A 61 4.68 -8.32 8.37
N GLY A 62 4.12 -7.12 8.41
CA GLY A 62 3.63 -6.41 7.23
C GLY A 62 4.02 -4.94 7.27
N THR A 63 3.06 -4.04 7.50
CA THR A 63 3.36 -2.61 7.70
C THR A 63 4.35 -2.43 8.84
N CYS A 64 5.48 -1.74 8.60
CA CYS A 64 6.58 -1.69 9.56
C CYS A 64 6.76 -0.30 10.22
N TYR A 65 6.78 0.78 9.45
CA TYR A 65 7.04 2.12 9.97
C TYR A 65 6.19 3.20 9.32
N THR A 66 6.14 4.34 10.01
CA THR A 66 5.61 5.60 9.52
C THR A 66 6.75 6.49 9.01
N THR A 67 6.44 7.28 8.00
CA THR A 67 7.33 8.31 7.43
C THR A 67 6.81 9.71 7.77
N ARG A 68 7.44 10.77 7.22
CA ARG A 68 6.90 12.13 7.29
C ARG A 68 5.53 12.28 6.63
N SER A 69 5.23 11.49 5.60
CA SER A 69 3.94 11.52 4.89
C SER A 69 2.75 10.99 5.72
N HIS A 70 2.99 10.43 6.92
CA HIS A 70 1.96 9.83 7.78
C HIS A 70 1.33 10.82 8.78
N THR A 71 1.35 12.12 8.52
CA THR A 71 0.89 13.15 9.50
C THR A 71 -0.48 12.86 10.11
N MET A 72 -1.49 12.57 9.29
CA MET A 72 -2.85 12.25 9.77
C MET A 72 -2.86 10.98 10.64
N ILE A 73 -2.17 9.94 10.20
CA ILE A 73 -2.08 8.65 10.89
C ILE A 73 -1.33 8.79 12.21
N LYS A 74 -0.25 9.56 12.26
CA LYS A 74 0.47 9.88 13.51
C LYS A 74 -0.43 10.64 14.49
N GLY A 75 -1.29 11.52 13.97
CA GLY A 75 -2.36 12.14 14.74
C GLY A 75 -3.29 11.09 15.36
N TRP A 76 -3.84 10.19 14.56
CA TRP A 76 -4.72 9.11 15.06
C TRP A 76 -4.02 8.17 16.04
N MET A 77 -2.77 7.81 15.79
CA MET A 77 -1.94 7.02 16.70
C MET A 77 -1.85 7.69 18.07
N LYS A 78 -1.51 8.98 18.10
CA LYS A 78 -1.45 9.74 19.36
C LYS A 78 -2.79 9.73 20.11
N HIS A 79 -3.91 9.96 19.42
CA HIS A 79 -5.24 9.94 20.04
C HIS A 79 -5.65 8.56 20.57
N ASN A 80 -5.09 7.48 20.02
CA ASN A 80 -5.36 6.10 20.40
C ASN A 80 -4.27 5.51 21.31
N GLY A 81 -3.45 6.36 21.94
CA GLY A 81 -2.41 5.95 22.89
C GLY A 81 -1.32 5.07 22.25
N ILE A 82 -1.01 5.31 20.98
CA ILE A 82 0.10 4.66 20.27
C ILE A 82 1.30 5.60 20.27
N THR A 83 2.39 5.15 20.88
CA THR A 83 3.66 5.88 20.91
C THR A 83 4.54 5.49 19.74
N LEU A 84 5.44 6.39 19.35
CA LEU A 84 6.32 6.22 18.19
C LEU A 84 7.78 6.25 18.65
N LYS A 85 8.53 5.20 18.29
CA LYS A 85 9.99 5.15 18.46
C LYS A 85 10.70 5.30 17.11
N ARG A 86 11.85 5.98 17.08
CA ARG A 86 12.66 6.10 15.88
C ARG A 86 13.23 4.73 15.49
N LEU A 87 13.13 4.36 14.22
CA LEU A 87 13.82 3.22 13.64
C LEU A 87 15.31 3.56 13.58
N GLY A 88 16.15 2.72 14.18
CA GLY A 88 17.60 2.94 14.27
C GLY A 88 18.31 3.02 12.91
N GLU A 89 19.64 2.93 12.91
CA GLU A 89 20.43 3.09 11.69
C GLU A 89 20.03 2.08 10.59
N ALA A 90 19.90 2.57 9.36
CA ALA A 90 19.69 1.74 8.17
C ALA A 90 20.90 1.77 7.24
N ARG A 91 21.34 0.59 6.81
CA ARG A 91 22.45 0.40 5.88
C ARG A 91 22.00 -0.25 4.57
N PHE A 92 22.76 -0.03 3.51
CA PHE A 92 22.55 -0.65 2.20
C PHE A 92 23.92 -1.01 1.63
N ASP A 93 24.12 -2.30 1.31
CA ASP A 93 25.44 -2.87 1.00
C ASP A 93 26.52 -2.50 2.04
N GLY A 94 26.17 -2.55 3.34
CA GLY A 94 27.10 -2.30 4.44
C GLY A 94 27.37 -0.83 4.77
N GLU A 95 26.88 0.12 3.96
CA GLU A 95 27.08 1.56 4.16
C GLU A 95 25.79 2.29 4.59
N PRO A 96 25.88 3.44 5.28
CA PRO A 96 24.73 4.32 5.44
C PRO A 96 24.09 4.65 4.09
N VAL A 97 22.76 4.57 4.01
CA VAL A 97 21.99 4.69 2.75
C VAL A 97 22.35 5.96 1.96
N VAL A 98 22.55 7.07 2.67
CA VAL A 98 22.92 8.35 2.05
C VAL A 98 24.28 8.28 1.33
N ASN A 99 25.23 7.51 1.83
CA ASN A 99 26.54 7.33 1.21
C ASN A 99 26.43 6.47 -0.05
N TYR A 100 25.72 5.34 0.04
CA TYR A 100 25.42 4.50 -1.12
C TYR A 100 24.81 5.31 -2.28
N VAL A 101 23.87 6.21 -1.99
CA VAL A 101 23.26 7.09 -3.00
C VAL A 101 24.26 8.12 -3.52
N LYS A 102 25.04 8.76 -2.64
CA LYS A 102 26.02 9.80 -3.01
C LYS A 102 27.16 9.28 -3.89
N HIS A 103 27.53 8.00 -3.77
CA HIS A 103 28.52 7.35 -4.63
C HIS A 103 28.12 7.26 -6.11
N GLY A 104 26.87 7.55 -6.47
CA GLY A 104 26.48 7.65 -7.88
C GLY A 104 27.23 8.78 -8.61
N PRO A 105 27.46 8.66 -9.93
CA PRO A 105 28.20 9.67 -10.69
C PRO A 105 27.40 10.97 -10.89
N GLY A 106 28.05 11.96 -11.51
CA GLY A 106 27.41 13.19 -11.98
C GLY A 106 27.09 14.21 -10.89
N ALA A 107 26.15 15.10 -11.19
CA ALA A 107 25.83 16.28 -10.40
C ALA A 107 25.52 15.98 -8.92
N PRO A 108 25.69 16.94 -7.99
CA PRO A 108 25.31 16.80 -6.59
C PRO A 108 23.87 16.27 -6.40
N LEU A 109 23.66 15.42 -5.38
CA LEU A 109 22.37 14.79 -5.10
C LEU A 109 21.20 15.80 -5.01
N PRO A 110 21.33 16.96 -4.33
CA PRO A 110 20.23 17.93 -4.26
C PRO A 110 19.74 18.42 -5.63
N LEU A 111 20.63 18.60 -6.62
CA LEU A 111 20.25 19.01 -7.97
C LEU A 111 19.48 17.91 -8.69
N GLN A 112 19.91 16.66 -8.55
CA GLN A 112 19.22 15.51 -9.14
C GLN A 112 17.85 15.29 -8.49
N VAL A 113 17.73 15.44 -7.16
CA VAL A 113 16.46 15.38 -6.42
C VAL A 113 15.50 16.46 -6.91
N LEU A 114 15.98 17.70 -7.05
CA LEU A 114 15.16 18.80 -7.55
C LEU A 114 14.66 18.56 -8.98
N ARG A 115 15.51 18.01 -9.86
CA ARG A 115 15.13 17.63 -11.21
C ARG A 115 14.06 16.54 -11.22
N PHE A 116 14.25 15.49 -10.41
CA PHE A 116 13.26 14.41 -10.25
C PHE A 116 11.92 14.96 -9.80
N ILE A 117 11.88 15.75 -8.72
CA ILE A 117 10.62 16.25 -8.15
C ILE A 117 9.87 17.13 -9.13
N ARG A 118 10.55 18.05 -9.82
CA ARG A 118 9.90 18.92 -10.81
C ARG A 118 9.27 18.11 -11.93
N LYS A 119 9.98 17.11 -12.45
CA LYS A 119 9.48 16.25 -13.53
C LYS A 119 8.36 15.32 -13.05
N ALA A 120 8.50 14.72 -11.86
CA ALA A 120 7.47 13.89 -11.25
C ALA A 120 6.19 14.68 -10.96
N ALA A 121 6.32 15.92 -10.45
CA ALA A 121 5.18 16.80 -10.22
C ALA A 121 4.48 17.19 -11.53
N SER A 122 5.25 17.49 -12.58
CA SER A 122 4.71 17.76 -13.93
C SER A 122 3.92 16.58 -14.46
N LEU A 123 4.49 15.36 -14.41
CA LEU A 123 3.83 14.15 -14.89
C LEU A 123 2.58 13.82 -14.06
N ARG A 124 2.67 13.92 -12.72
CA ARG A 124 1.50 13.72 -11.84
C ARG A 124 0.36 14.69 -12.16
N LYS A 125 0.67 15.97 -12.37
CA LYS A 125 -0.32 16.98 -12.78
C LYS A 125 -0.93 16.63 -14.14
N ALA A 126 -0.10 16.21 -15.10
CA ALA A 126 -0.56 15.83 -16.44
C ALA A 126 -1.48 14.60 -16.39
N ILE A 127 -1.14 13.57 -15.63
CA ILE A 127 -1.98 12.39 -15.40
C ILE A 127 -3.35 12.78 -14.81
N LYS A 128 -3.36 13.68 -13.81
CA LYS A 128 -4.62 14.15 -13.20
C LYS A 128 -5.49 14.93 -14.21
N ALA A 129 -4.88 15.84 -14.97
CA ALA A 129 -5.62 16.79 -15.79
C ALA A 129 -6.02 16.24 -17.16
N ARG A 130 -5.18 15.38 -17.74
CA ARG A 130 -5.31 14.86 -19.12
C ARG A 130 -4.91 13.38 -19.16
N PRO A 131 -5.61 12.49 -18.42
CA PRO A 131 -5.23 11.09 -18.28
C PRO A 131 -5.23 10.29 -19.59
N ASP A 132 -6.06 10.71 -20.56
CA ASP A 132 -6.21 10.05 -21.86
C ASP A 132 -5.38 10.73 -22.97
N ASP A 133 -4.50 11.68 -22.63
CA ASP A 133 -3.61 12.32 -23.60
C ASP A 133 -2.51 11.33 -24.05
N PRO A 134 -2.31 11.11 -25.37
CA PRO A 134 -1.35 10.13 -25.87
C PRO A 134 0.09 10.32 -25.39
N ASP A 135 0.56 11.57 -25.25
CA ASP A 135 1.91 11.85 -24.78
C ASP A 135 2.05 11.55 -23.29
N VAL A 136 1.02 11.87 -22.50
CA VAL A 136 0.97 11.55 -21.07
C VAL A 136 0.96 10.03 -20.85
N MET A 137 0.12 9.29 -21.60
CA MET A 137 0.07 7.83 -21.51
C MET A 137 1.41 7.18 -21.92
N LYS A 138 2.03 7.69 -22.97
CA LYS A 138 3.35 7.24 -23.42
C LYS A 138 4.43 7.49 -22.38
N GLU A 139 4.53 8.70 -21.82
CA GLU A 139 5.51 8.99 -20.77
C GLU A 139 5.25 8.17 -19.51
N ALA A 140 3.99 8.07 -19.08
CA ALA A 140 3.60 7.36 -17.87
C ALA A 140 3.81 5.84 -17.94
N SER A 141 3.77 5.25 -19.14
CA SER A 141 3.95 3.80 -19.35
C SER A 141 5.40 3.35 -19.36
N LEU A 142 6.38 4.27 -19.47
CA LEU A 142 7.79 3.95 -19.32
C LEU A 142 8.06 3.28 -17.98
N SER A 143 9.03 2.38 -17.91
CA SER A 143 9.52 1.90 -16.62
C SER A 143 10.16 3.03 -15.83
N THR A 144 10.21 2.87 -14.51
CA THR A 144 10.85 3.86 -13.62
C THR A 144 12.30 4.10 -14.03
N ILE A 145 13.04 3.04 -14.37
CA ILE A 145 14.46 3.13 -14.72
C ILE A 145 14.69 3.83 -16.07
N GLU A 146 13.87 3.57 -17.08
CA GLU A 146 13.96 4.25 -18.39
C GLU A 146 13.76 5.75 -18.24
N TRP A 147 12.74 6.15 -17.48
CA TRP A 147 12.43 7.56 -17.25
C TRP A 147 13.53 8.28 -16.45
N VAL A 148 14.05 7.64 -15.39
CA VAL A 148 15.15 8.18 -14.57
C VAL A 148 16.44 8.32 -15.39
N ARG A 149 16.76 7.35 -16.25
CA ARG A 149 17.94 7.41 -17.14
C ARG A 149 17.79 8.49 -18.21
N ALA A 150 16.60 8.66 -18.80
CA ALA A 150 16.32 9.74 -19.74
C ALA A 150 16.50 11.14 -19.11
N LEU A 151 16.31 11.26 -17.79
CA LEU A 151 16.58 12.48 -17.03
C LEU A 151 18.05 12.64 -16.60
N ASN A 152 18.93 11.67 -16.88
CA ASN A 152 20.35 11.69 -16.48
C ASN A 152 20.55 12.04 -14.99
N ILE A 153 19.86 11.29 -14.12
CA ILE A 153 19.89 11.45 -12.65
C ILE A 153 20.32 10.13 -11.96
N PRO A 154 21.56 9.66 -12.17
CA PRO A 154 22.02 8.34 -11.72
C PRO A 154 22.04 8.14 -10.20
N LYS A 155 22.10 9.21 -9.40
CA LYS A 155 21.97 9.08 -7.93
C LYS A 155 20.52 8.76 -7.54
N ILE A 156 19.55 9.24 -8.32
CA ILE A 156 18.14 8.89 -8.12
C ILE A 156 17.89 7.45 -8.53
N GLU A 157 18.49 6.96 -9.62
CA GLU A 157 18.48 5.53 -9.97
C GLU A 157 18.94 4.66 -8.80
N ARG A 158 20.09 5.00 -8.19
CA ARG A 158 20.57 4.30 -6.99
C ARG A 158 19.59 4.36 -5.84
N ALA A 159 18.97 5.51 -5.58
CA ALA A 159 17.96 5.65 -4.55
C ALA A 159 16.71 4.79 -4.83
N MET A 160 16.27 4.68 -6.09
CA MET A 160 15.08 3.93 -6.49
C MET A 160 15.16 2.44 -6.14
N HIS A 161 16.32 1.79 -6.32
CA HIS A 161 16.50 0.40 -5.89
C HIS A 161 16.16 0.19 -4.40
N ARG A 162 16.48 1.17 -3.56
CA ARG A 162 16.22 1.11 -2.13
C ARG A 162 14.79 1.54 -1.75
N ILE A 163 14.27 2.61 -2.36
CA ILE A 163 12.97 3.17 -1.95
C ILE A 163 11.78 2.46 -2.59
N GLN A 164 12.02 1.74 -3.69
CA GLN A 164 11.00 1.02 -4.45
C GLN A 164 11.15 -0.50 -4.25
N THR A 165 12.19 -1.12 -4.82
CA THR A 165 12.32 -2.58 -4.82
C THR A 165 12.43 -3.16 -3.40
N THR A 166 13.29 -2.60 -2.54
CA THR A 166 13.46 -3.11 -1.16
C THR A 166 12.17 -3.05 -0.34
N GLN A 167 11.24 -2.16 -0.67
CA GLN A 167 9.95 -2.00 -0.01
C GLN A 167 8.85 -2.93 -0.57
N GLY A 168 9.18 -3.73 -1.59
CA GLY A 168 8.23 -4.60 -2.29
C GLY A 168 7.37 -3.88 -3.33
N TYR A 169 7.78 -2.70 -3.81
CA TYR A 169 7.01 -1.91 -4.80
C TYR A 169 7.41 -2.19 -6.26
N GLY A 170 7.75 -3.44 -6.53
CA GLY A 170 8.22 -3.89 -7.84
C GLY A 170 9.67 -3.50 -8.14
N PHE A 171 10.20 -4.12 -9.19
CA PHE A 171 11.50 -3.75 -9.73
C PHE A 171 11.39 -2.49 -10.59
N VAL A 172 12.42 -1.66 -10.57
CA VAL A 172 12.45 -0.35 -11.25
C VAL A 172 12.40 -0.44 -12.78
N ASP A 173 12.74 -1.60 -13.34
CA ASP A 173 12.68 -1.93 -14.76
C ASP A 173 11.31 -2.48 -15.20
N LYS A 174 10.45 -2.90 -14.26
CA LYS A 174 9.12 -3.43 -14.53
C LYS A 174 7.99 -2.46 -14.16
N ALA A 175 8.12 -1.77 -13.04
CA ALA A 175 7.10 -0.86 -12.54
C ALA A 175 7.10 0.47 -13.30
N THR A 176 5.91 0.90 -13.73
CA THR A 176 5.73 2.10 -14.55
C THR A 176 6.00 3.38 -13.77
N ILE A 177 6.62 4.37 -14.41
CA ILE A 177 6.88 5.67 -13.79
C ILE A 177 5.59 6.38 -13.45
N GLY A 178 4.54 6.21 -14.26
CA GLY A 178 3.21 6.78 -14.02
C GLY A 178 2.66 6.37 -12.65
N GLN A 179 2.83 5.09 -12.27
CA GLN A 179 2.46 4.60 -10.94
C GLN A 179 3.43 5.12 -9.87
N THR A 180 4.75 5.03 -10.11
CA THR A 180 5.80 5.47 -9.18
C THR A 180 5.62 6.91 -8.71
N VAL A 181 5.34 7.85 -9.64
CA VAL A 181 5.19 9.26 -9.29
C VAL A 181 3.92 9.56 -8.49
N GLN A 182 2.93 8.66 -8.40
CA GLN A 182 1.74 8.91 -7.58
C GLN A 182 2.04 8.85 -6.07
N TRP A 183 2.97 7.99 -5.65
CA TRP A 183 3.28 7.78 -4.23
C TRP A 183 4.67 8.30 -3.83
N CYS A 184 5.61 8.40 -4.78
CA CYS A 184 6.96 8.86 -4.50
C CYS A 184 7.02 10.40 -4.40
N ASP A 185 6.62 10.94 -3.25
CA ASP A 185 6.72 12.37 -2.94
C ASP A 185 8.09 12.78 -2.33
N LEU A 186 8.34 14.09 -2.24
CA LEU A 186 9.57 14.63 -1.65
C LEU A 186 9.75 14.21 -0.18
N GLN A 187 8.67 14.16 0.60
CA GLN A 187 8.75 13.80 2.02
C GLN A 187 9.14 12.34 2.20
N TYR A 188 8.67 11.46 1.33
CA TYR A 188 9.00 10.04 1.31
C TYR A 188 10.47 9.83 0.92
N VAL A 189 10.91 10.47 -0.18
CA VAL A 189 12.32 10.44 -0.61
C VAL A 189 13.24 10.95 0.51
N LEU A 190 12.89 12.09 1.13
CA LEU A 190 13.66 12.64 2.24
C LEU A 190 13.66 11.72 3.47
N SER A 191 12.53 11.10 3.82
CA SER A 191 12.45 10.19 4.98
C SER A 191 13.37 8.99 4.79
N GLY A 192 13.38 8.40 3.58
CA GLY A 192 14.23 7.26 3.24
C GLY A 192 15.72 7.60 3.17
N VAL A 193 16.07 8.81 2.69
CA VAL A 193 17.47 9.28 2.62
C VAL A 193 18.00 9.74 3.99
N LEU A 194 17.18 10.41 4.80
CA LEU A 194 17.55 10.95 6.11
C LEU A 194 17.40 9.94 7.27
N ASN A 195 16.92 8.73 6.98
CA ASN A 195 16.61 7.72 7.99
C ASN A 195 15.69 8.26 9.11
N ASP A 196 14.61 8.92 8.68
CA ASP A 196 13.57 9.48 9.55
C ASP A 196 12.31 8.62 9.47
N LEU A 197 12.40 7.44 10.09
CA LEU A 197 11.39 6.40 10.10
C LEU A 197 11.01 6.10 11.55
N HIS A 198 9.73 5.88 11.83
CA HIS A 198 9.23 5.66 13.19
C HIS A 198 8.30 4.46 13.27
N MET A 199 8.51 3.57 14.25
CA MET A 199 7.67 2.40 14.49
C MET A 199 6.66 2.67 15.61
N PRO A 200 5.41 2.19 15.48
CA PRO A 200 4.47 2.18 16.60
C PRO A 200 4.91 1.17 17.65
N GLU A 201 5.09 1.59 18.90
CA GLU A 201 5.62 0.71 19.95
C GLU A 201 4.65 -0.39 20.35
N GLN A 202 3.34 -0.12 20.29
CA GLN A 202 2.29 -1.11 20.55
C GLN A 202 1.88 -1.88 19.28
N GLY A 203 2.46 -1.53 18.14
CA GLY A 203 2.24 -2.19 16.86
C GLY A 203 1.05 -1.68 16.05
N TRP A 204 1.14 -1.90 14.75
CA TRP A 204 0.12 -1.51 13.79
C TRP A 204 -1.20 -2.26 14.00
N THR A 205 -1.16 -3.51 14.42
CA THR A 205 -2.39 -4.28 14.71
C THR A 205 -3.17 -3.64 15.85
N THR A 206 -2.50 -3.35 16.97
CA THR A 206 -3.10 -2.69 18.12
C THR A 206 -3.62 -1.29 17.77
N PHE A 207 -2.87 -0.53 16.96
CA PHE A 207 -3.33 0.77 16.48
C PHE A 207 -4.69 0.66 15.77
N TRP A 208 -4.81 -0.21 14.78
CA TRP A 208 -6.07 -0.35 14.02
C TRP A 208 -7.21 -0.86 14.90
N GLN A 209 -6.95 -1.77 15.83
CA GLN A 209 -7.94 -2.26 16.81
C GLN A 209 -8.50 -1.13 17.67
N ARG A 210 -7.64 -0.27 18.20
CA ARG A 210 -8.08 0.88 19.00
C ARG A 210 -8.81 1.91 18.14
N PHE A 211 -8.26 2.22 16.97
CA PHE A 211 -8.82 3.19 16.03
C PHE A 211 -10.24 2.81 15.57
N ALA A 212 -10.50 1.52 15.36
CA ALA A 212 -11.79 1.02 14.87
C ALA A 212 -12.81 0.67 15.97
N SER A 213 -12.48 0.91 17.24
CA SER A 213 -13.29 0.45 18.39
C SER A 213 -14.74 0.94 18.40
N SER A 214 -15.04 2.07 17.77
CA SER A 214 -16.39 2.64 17.65
C SER A 214 -17.08 2.36 16.31
N PHE A 215 -16.48 1.58 15.41
CA PHE A 215 -17.01 1.30 14.08
C PHE A 215 -17.86 0.03 14.06
N ASP A 216 -18.86 -0.02 13.19
CA ASP A 216 -19.62 -1.23 12.90
C ASP A 216 -18.81 -2.13 11.94
N VAL A 217 -17.94 -2.98 12.49
CA VAL A 217 -17.12 -3.93 11.73
C VAL A 217 -17.61 -5.36 11.96
N ARG A 218 -18.02 -6.02 10.88
CA ARG A 218 -18.49 -7.41 10.83
C ARG A 218 -17.33 -8.32 10.41
N LEU A 219 -16.62 -8.87 11.39
CA LEU A 219 -15.55 -9.84 11.19
C LEU A 219 -16.11 -11.22 10.81
N GLY A 220 -15.30 -12.06 10.15
CA GLY A 220 -15.70 -13.40 9.73
C GLY A 220 -16.90 -13.41 8.79
N THR A 221 -17.20 -12.28 8.14
CA THR A 221 -18.40 -12.05 7.34
C THR A 221 -17.98 -11.78 5.89
N PRO A 222 -17.57 -12.82 5.14
CA PRO A 222 -17.25 -12.65 3.73
C PRO A 222 -18.50 -12.22 2.95
N VAL A 223 -18.33 -11.20 2.11
CA VAL A 223 -19.34 -10.86 1.09
C VAL A 223 -19.30 -11.95 0.02
N LEU A 224 -20.37 -12.73 -0.08
CA LEU A 224 -20.48 -13.84 -1.03
C LEU A 224 -21.04 -13.39 -2.38
N GLY A 225 -21.75 -12.26 -2.39
CA GLY A 225 -22.34 -11.67 -3.59
C GLY A 225 -22.69 -10.21 -3.39
N LEU A 226 -22.73 -9.46 -4.48
CA LEU A 226 -23.16 -8.07 -4.54
C LEU A 226 -24.04 -7.86 -5.79
N ASP A 227 -25.35 -7.72 -5.57
CA ASP A 227 -26.29 -7.30 -6.61
C ASP A 227 -26.40 -5.77 -6.65
N ARG A 228 -26.25 -5.21 -7.85
CA ARG A 228 -26.34 -3.77 -8.13
C ARG A 228 -27.26 -3.47 -9.33
N SER A 229 -28.10 -4.44 -9.70
CA SER A 229 -29.06 -4.31 -10.81
C SER A 229 -30.27 -3.45 -10.44
N GLY A 230 -30.63 -3.43 -9.15
CA GLY A 230 -31.69 -2.61 -8.59
C GLY A 230 -31.27 -1.18 -8.23
N PRO A 231 -32.20 -0.37 -7.68
CA PRO A 231 -31.96 1.02 -7.32
C PRO A 231 -30.98 1.20 -6.15
N LYS A 232 -30.81 0.17 -5.31
CA LYS A 232 -29.92 0.13 -4.16
C LYS A 232 -29.09 -1.17 -4.20
N PRO A 233 -27.78 -1.14 -3.94
CA PRO A 233 -26.98 -2.35 -3.84
C PRO A 233 -27.43 -3.27 -2.71
N VAL A 234 -27.36 -4.59 -2.96
CA VAL A 234 -27.68 -5.65 -2.01
C VAL A 234 -26.44 -6.52 -1.80
N ILE A 235 -25.97 -6.60 -0.56
CA ILE A 235 -24.84 -7.43 -0.13
C ILE A 235 -25.39 -8.78 0.37
N HIS A 236 -24.88 -9.87 -0.18
CA HIS A 236 -25.21 -11.23 0.25
C HIS A 236 -24.12 -11.78 1.17
N THR A 237 -24.52 -12.23 2.35
CA THR A 237 -23.66 -12.86 3.36
C THR A 237 -24.24 -14.22 3.76
N ARG A 238 -23.54 -14.98 4.60
CA ARG A 238 -24.11 -16.20 5.19
C ARG A 238 -25.32 -15.93 6.09
N GLU A 239 -25.42 -14.73 6.66
CA GLU A 239 -26.50 -14.32 7.56
C GLU A 239 -27.74 -13.79 6.81
N GLY A 240 -27.62 -13.58 5.50
CA GLY A 240 -28.71 -13.06 4.66
C GLY A 240 -28.29 -11.86 3.82
N GLU A 241 -29.30 -11.12 3.37
CA GLU A 241 -29.19 -9.99 2.44
C GLU A 241 -29.28 -8.65 3.18
N HIS A 242 -28.44 -7.70 2.76
CA HIS A 242 -28.32 -6.38 3.38
C HIS A 242 -28.37 -5.29 2.31
N VAL A 243 -29.35 -4.38 2.41
CA VAL A 243 -29.56 -3.30 1.44
C VAL A 243 -28.86 -2.01 1.89
N PHE A 244 -28.11 -1.38 0.98
CA PHE A 244 -27.35 -0.15 1.22
C PHE A 244 -27.64 0.92 0.17
N ASP A 245 -27.34 2.18 0.47
CA ASP A 245 -27.50 3.29 -0.50
C ASP A 245 -26.31 3.38 -1.48
N ALA A 246 -25.16 2.86 -1.08
CA ALA A 246 -23.94 2.75 -1.88
C ALA A 246 -22.95 1.73 -1.28
N VAL A 247 -22.00 1.30 -2.10
CA VAL A 247 -20.87 0.44 -1.73
C VAL A 247 -19.55 1.19 -1.92
N LEU A 248 -18.65 1.09 -0.96
CA LEU A 248 -17.24 1.46 -1.08
C LEU A 248 -16.38 0.21 -0.95
N SER A 249 -15.81 -0.24 -2.06
CA SER A 249 -14.92 -1.40 -2.08
C SER A 249 -13.48 -0.98 -1.84
N THR A 250 -12.78 -1.69 -0.94
CA THR A 250 -11.34 -1.51 -0.69
C THR A 250 -10.52 -2.76 -0.97
N ILE A 251 -11.18 -3.81 -1.46
CA ILE A 251 -10.56 -5.08 -1.83
C ILE A 251 -9.96 -5.01 -3.25
N PRO A 252 -9.00 -5.90 -3.57
CA PRO A 252 -8.51 -6.08 -4.93
C PRO A 252 -9.65 -6.20 -5.96
N MET A 253 -9.48 -5.56 -7.12
CA MET A 253 -10.50 -5.57 -8.17
C MET A 253 -10.83 -6.97 -8.68
N GLN A 254 -9.86 -7.87 -8.73
CA GLN A 254 -10.04 -9.27 -9.13
C GLN A 254 -10.96 -10.03 -8.15
N LEU A 255 -10.92 -9.69 -6.86
CA LEU A 255 -11.85 -10.22 -5.86
C LEU A 255 -13.22 -9.53 -5.96
N PHE A 256 -13.23 -8.23 -6.21
CA PHE A 256 -14.49 -7.51 -6.42
C PHE A 256 -15.28 -8.06 -7.62
N THR A 257 -14.60 -8.34 -8.74
CA THR A 257 -15.24 -8.87 -9.95
C THR A 257 -15.72 -10.31 -9.81
N SER A 258 -15.30 -11.06 -8.78
CA SER A 258 -15.81 -12.41 -8.51
C SER A 258 -17.07 -12.42 -7.66
N ILE A 259 -17.30 -11.38 -6.85
CA ILE A 259 -18.49 -11.25 -5.98
C ILE A 259 -19.60 -10.41 -6.62
N ALA A 260 -19.32 -9.62 -7.66
CA ALA A 260 -20.29 -8.75 -8.31
C ALA A 260 -20.35 -9.01 -9.81
N LYS A 261 -21.52 -8.80 -10.42
CA LYS A 261 -21.61 -8.69 -11.88
C LYS A 261 -20.84 -7.44 -12.34
N ALA A 262 -19.61 -7.64 -12.78
CA ALA A 262 -18.73 -6.55 -13.20
C ALA A 262 -19.21 -5.90 -14.51
N THR A 263 -19.08 -4.58 -14.58
CA THR A 263 -19.15 -3.82 -15.84
C THR A 263 -17.90 -4.10 -16.69
N GLU A 264 -17.93 -3.71 -17.97
CA GLU A 264 -16.75 -3.81 -18.83
C GLU A 264 -15.58 -3.01 -18.28
N LEU A 265 -15.83 -1.79 -17.80
CA LEU A 265 -14.81 -0.92 -17.22
C LEU A 265 -14.19 -1.52 -15.94
N GLU A 266 -15.01 -2.10 -15.07
CA GLU A 266 -14.50 -2.79 -13.86
C GLU A 266 -13.63 -3.99 -14.21
N ARG A 267 -14.02 -4.79 -15.21
CA ARG A 267 -13.18 -5.89 -15.73
C ARG A 267 -11.85 -5.37 -16.28
N ARG A 268 -11.90 -4.33 -17.11
CA ARG A 268 -10.71 -3.71 -17.70
C ARG A 268 -9.73 -3.24 -16.62
N VAL A 269 -10.22 -2.57 -15.56
CA VAL A 269 -9.37 -2.17 -14.42
C VAL A 269 -8.78 -3.38 -13.70
N ALA A 270 -9.57 -4.44 -13.46
CA ALA A 270 -9.08 -5.68 -12.85
C ALA A 270 -7.97 -6.34 -13.70
N ASP A 271 -8.13 -6.38 -15.01
CA ASP A 271 -7.19 -6.99 -15.95
C ASP A 271 -5.93 -6.15 -16.18
N SER A 272 -5.99 -4.85 -15.88
CA SER A 272 -4.89 -3.90 -16.03
C SER A 272 -3.80 -4.00 -14.96
N VAL A 273 -4.05 -4.80 -13.92
CA VAL A 273 -3.19 -4.92 -12.74
C VAL A 273 -2.65 -6.33 -12.61
N ALA A 274 -1.33 -6.46 -12.38
CA ALA A 274 -0.69 -7.70 -12.00
C ALA A 274 -0.30 -7.65 -10.52
N TRP A 275 -0.98 -8.44 -9.69
CA TRP A 275 -0.62 -8.58 -8.27
C TRP A 275 0.70 -9.32 -8.13
N GLN A 276 1.52 -8.81 -7.24
CA GLN A 276 2.82 -9.35 -6.89
C GLN A 276 2.72 -10.06 -5.54
N THR A 277 3.77 -10.77 -5.17
CA THR A 277 3.88 -11.39 -3.85
C THR A 277 5.04 -10.77 -3.10
N TYR A 278 4.78 -10.34 -1.86
CA TYR A 278 5.82 -10.00 -0.91
C TYR A 278 5.75 -11.00 0.23
N THR A 279 6.83 -11.74 0.46
CA THR A 279 6.91 -12.72 1.54
C THR A 279 7.79 -12.19 2.64
N THR A 280 7.25 -12.16 3.85
CA THR A 280 7.95 -11.74 5.05
C THR A 280 8.28 -12.95 5.90
N THR A 281 9.55 -13.08 6.27
CA THR A 281 10.02 -14.19 7.11
C THR A 281 10.63 -13.65 8.40
N LEU A 282 10.09 -14.09 9.55
CA LEU A 282 10.68 -13.93 10.87
C LEU A 282 11.60 -15.13 11.13
N LEU A 283 12.86 -14.84 11.40
CA LEU A 283 13.90 -15.84 11.63
C LEU A 283 14.79 -15.45 12.82
N ALA A 284 15.47 -16.44 13.39
CA ALA A 284 16.54 -16.23 14.35
C ALA A 284 17.91 -16.48 13.70
N SER A 285 18.87 -15.61 14.02
CA SER A 285 20.26 -15.73 13.58
C SER A 285 21.18 -15.07 14.60
N ASN A 286 22.30 -15.69 14.98
CA ASN A 286 23.25 -15.08 15.92
C ASN A 286 24.35 -14.27 15.24
N ASP A 287 24.53 -14.42 13.93
CA ASP A 287 25.67 -13.93 13.17
C ASP A 287 25.29 -13.08 11.94
N TRP A 288 24.01 -12.74 11.75
CA TRP A 288 23.59 -11.96 10.58
C TRP A 288 24.10 -10.51 10.59
N PHE A 289 23.64 -9.67 11.51
CA PHE A 289 24.17 -8.30 11.66
C PHE A 289 23.86 -7.67 13.02
N THR A 290 24.75 -6.79 13.48
CA THR A 290 24.61 -6.09 14.77
C THR A 290 24.97 -4.60 14.65
N GLY A 291 24.59 -3.79 15.64
CA GLY A 291 24.97 -2.38 15.72
C GLY A 291 24.16 -1.42 14.83
N HIS A 292 23.18 -1.93 14.08
CA HIS A 292 22.23 -1.15 13.29
C HIS A 292 20.90 -1.89 13.21
N GLN A 293 19.83 -1.21 12.79
CA GLN A 293 18.46 -1.73 12.84
C GLN A 293 18.05 -2.40 11.53
N VAL A 294 18.49 -1.87 10.39
CA VAL A 294 18.05 -2.31 9.06
C VAL A 294 19.23 -2.45 8.12
N ILE A 295 19.22 -3.50 7.31
CA ILE A 295 20.09 -3.67 6.14
C ILE A 295 19.26 -3.87 4.88
N GLY A 296 19.86 -3.58 3.73
CA GLY A 296 19.34 -3.97 2.43
C GLY A 296 20.47 -4.30 1.46
N TYR A 297 20.12 -5.06 0.43
CA TYR A 297 21.07 -5.60 -0.54
C TYR A 297 20.75 -5.10 -1.95
N SER A 298 21.72 -4.46 -2.59
CA SER A 298 21.52 -3.93 -3.94
C SER A 298 21.49 -5.02 -5.01
N ARG A 299 22.16 -6.16 -4.79
CA ARG A 299 22.10 -7.35 -5.66
C ARG A 299 20.65 -7.72 -5.97
N ALA A 300 19.88 -8.04 -4.93
CA ALA A 300 18.47 -8.42 -5.06
C ALA A 300 17.57 -7.26 -5.53
N SER A 301 17.95 -6.01 -5.27
CA SER A 301 17.11 -4.85 -5.59
C SER A 301 17.28 -4.30 -7.02
N LYS A 302 18.38 -4.66 -7.69
CA LYS A 302 18.77 -4.18 -9.04
C LYS A 302 18.40 -5.14 -10.15
N ASP A 303 18.43 -6.42 -9.87
CA ASP A 303 18.31 -7.47 -10.88
C ASP A 303 16.95 -8.16 -10.74
N SER A 304 16.04 -7.87 -11.67
CA SER A 304 14.69 -8.42 -11.67
C SER A 304 14.63 -9.92 -12.00
N SER A 305 15.75 -10.53 -12.42
CA SER A 305 15.88 -11.98 -12.57
C SER A 305 16.07 -12.70 -11.24
N LEU A 306 16.54 -12.01 -10.20
CA LEU A 306 16.74 -12.57 -8.85
C LEU A 306 15.45 -12.52 -8.01
N GLN A 307 14.34 -12.98 -8.58
CA GLN A 307 13.08 -13.07 -7.85
C GLN A 307 13.24 -13.96 -6.61
N GLY A 308 12.64 -13.52 -5.51
CA GLY A 308 12.74 -14.23 -4.23
C GLY A 308 14.05 -14.02 -3.48
N ALA A 309 15.07 -13.37 -4.04
CA ALA A 309 16.27 -13.04 -3.27
C ALA A 309 15.94 -12.10 -2.10
N ILE A 310 16.65 -12.23 -0.98
CA ILE A 310 16.38 -11.42 0.20
C ILE A 310 16.75 -9.96 -0.08
N LEU A 311 15.77 -9.06 0.11
CA LEU A 311 15.95 -7.64 -0.15
C LEU A 311 16.71 -6.93 0.97
N GLY A 312 16.73 -7.52 2.16
CA GLY A 312 17.31 -6.94 3.36
C GLY A 312 16.84 -7.64 4.63
N GLY A 313 17.12 -7.01 5.77
CA GLY A 313 16.76 -7.52 7.09
C GLY A 313 16.52 -6.39 8.08
N ARG A 314 15.64 -6.62 9.05
CA ARG A 314 15.37 -5.70 10.16
C ARG A 314 15.52 -6.46 11.48
N ALA A 315 16.32 -5.94 12.39
CA ALA A 315 16.43 -6.50 13.73
C ALA A 315 15.12 -6.32 14.50
N GLU A 316 14.74 -7.32 15.30
CA GLU A 316 13.39 -7.47 15.84
C GLU A 316 13.37 -7.93 17.31
N GLY A 317 14.52 -7.84 17.98
CA GLY A 317 14.70 -8.23 19.37
C GLY A 317 15.50 -9.53 19.51
N GLU A 318 15.34 -10.20 20.63
CA GLU A 318 16.08 -11.43 20.97
C GLU A 318 15.19 -12.35 21.80
N SER A 319 15.30 -13.65 21.55
CA SER A 319 14.62 -14.68 22.31
C SER A 319 15.43 -15.97 22.22
N ALA A 320 15.97 -16.41 23.36
CA ALA A 320 16.70 -17.68 23.44
C ALA A 320 15.83 -18.86 22.99
N ASP A 321 14.54 -18.86 23.39
CA ASP A 321 13.57 -19.90 23.03
C ASP A 321 13.31 -19.99 21.52
N LEU A 322 13.42 -18.87 20.81
CA LEU A 322 13.24 -18.82 19.37
C LEU A 322 14.54 -19.00 18.57
N GLY A 323 15.68 -19.17 19.24
CA GLY A 323 16.96 -19.46 18.60
C GLY A 323 17.96 -18.29 18.60
N GLY A 324 17.71 -17.23 19.37
CA GLY A 324 18.64 -16.11 19.55
C GLY A 324 18.08 -14.78 19.05
N ARG A 325 18.90 -14.02 18.32
CA ARG A 325 18.50 -12.68 17.83
C ARG A 325 17.51 -12.80 16.69
N LEU A 326 16.43 -12.03 16.76
CA LEU A 326 15.31 -12.09 15.84
C LEU A 326 15.47 -11.06 14.72
N TYR A 327 15.10 -11.47 13.51
CA TYR A 327 15.10 -10.64 12.32
C TYR A 327 13.88 -10.89 11.46
N VAL A 328 13.40 -9.83 10.83
CA VAL A 328 12.43 -9.92 9.74
C VAL A 328 13.12 -9.61 8.41
N THR A 329 12.91 -10.46 7.42
CA THR A 329 13.37 -10.28 6.03
C THR A 329 12.22 -10.29 5.05
N GLY A 330 12.44 -9.69 3.89
CA GLY A 330 11.46 -9.58 2.81
C GLY A 330 12.01 -10.13 1.50
N GLN A 331 11.19 -10.93 0.84
CA GLN A 331 11.43 -11.48 -0.49
C GLN A 331 10.29 -11.03 -1.42
N PHE A 332 10.61 -10.58 -2.63
CA PHE A 332 9.62 -10.15 -3.61
C PHE A 332 9.64 -11.08 -4.82
N SER A 333 8.47 -11.54 -5.26
CA SER A 333 8.33 -12.51 -6.35
C SER A 333 6.97 -12.38 -7.05
N GLU A 334 6.91 -12.82 -8.30
CA GLU A 334 5.67 -12.87 -9.09
C GLU A 334 4.87 -14.15 -8.84
N SER A 335 5.55 -15.30 -8.77
CA SER A 335 4.89 -16.62 -8.77
C SER A 335 5.54 -17.70 -7.90
N LEU A 336 6.60 -17.37 -7.15
CA LEU A 336 7.31 -18.35 -6.32
C LEU A 336 6.47 -18.79 -5.11
N THR A 337 6.52 -20.08 -4.81
CA THR A 337 5.88 -20.70 -3.65
C THR A 337 6.63 -20.38 -2.35
N PRO A 338 5.97 -20.48 -1.17
CA PRO A 338 6.64 -20.32 0.11
C PRO A 338 7.85 -21.25 0.31
N GLU A 339 7.78 -22.47 -0.22
CA GLU A 339 8.84 -23.48 -0.16
C GLU A 339 10.06 -23.07 -1.00
N GLU A 340 9.86 -22.68 -2.27
CA GLU A 340 10.93 -22.16 -3.14
C GLU A 340 11.57 -20.91 -2.53
N LEU A 341 10.76 -20.00 -1.98
CA LEU A 341 11.26 -18.82 -1.29
C LEU A 341 12.07 -19.20 -0.05
N ARG A 342 11.71 -20.26 0.67
CA ARG A 342 12.49 -20.76 1.81
C ARG A 342 13.82 -21.35 1.37
N GLU A 343 13.88 -22.06 0.24
CA GLU A 343 15.15 -22.54 -0.33
C GLU A 343 16.07 -21.37 -0.72
N ILE A 344 15.53 -20.35 -1.40
CA ILE A 344 16.28 -19.14 -1.75
C ILE A 344 16.77 -18.41 -0.49
N LEU A 345 15.96 -18.34 0.56
CA LEU A 345 16.35 -17.74 1.83
C LEU A 345 17.60 -18.42 2.43
N TYR A 346 17.66 -19.75 2.46
CA TYR A 346 18.83 -20.48 2.96
C TYR A 346 20.05 -20.35 2.02
N ALA A 347 19.82 -20.34 0.70
CA ALA A 347 20.89 -20.12 -0.28
C ALA A 347 21.51 -18.72 -0.15
N ASP A 348 20.67 -17.69 0.01
CA ASP A 348 21.13 -16.31 0.23
C ASP A 348 21.81 -16.17 1.60
N ALA A 349 21.35 -16.85 2.64
CA ALA A 349 22.02 -16.87 3.94
C ALA A 349 23.46 -17.40 3.83
N THR A 350 23.62 -18.52 3.10
CA THR A 350 24.94 -19.10 2.80
C THR A 350 25.80 -18.13 1.99
N HIS A 351 25.25 -17.51 0.94
CA HIS A 351 25.96 -16.56 0.09
C HIS A 351 26.42 -15.30 0.85
N LEU A 352 25.58 -14.82 1.78
CA LEU A 352 25.84 -13.63 2.60
C LEU A 352 26.64 -13.93 3.87
N GLY A 353 26.90 -15.21 4.16
CA GLY A 353 27.75 -15.65 5.25
C GLY A 353 27.11 -15.56 6.63
N PHE A 354 25.81 -15.84 6.76
CA PHE A 354 25.13 -15.93 8.05
C PHE A 354 24.33 -17.23 8.21
N THR A 355 24.05 -17.59 9.44
CA THR A 355 23.35 -18.81 9.81
C THR A 355 21.91 -18.50 10.18
N ILE A 356 20.96 -19.29 9.67
CA ILE A 356 19.56 -19.28 10.14
C ILE A 356 19.42 -20.36 11.20
N ASN A 357 19.26 -19.96 12.46
CA ASN A 357 19.06 -20.87 13.57
C ASN A 357 17.64 -21.43 13.59
N ASN A 358 16.66 -20.60 13.23
CA ASN A 358 15.25 -20.99 13.22
C ASN A 358 14.46 -20.10 12.24
N VAL A 359 13.49 -20.68 11.54
CA VAL A 359 12.47 -19.93 10.80
C VAL A 359 11.18 -20.01 11.61
N ILE A 360 10.83 -18.91 12.27
CA ILE A 360 9.73 -18.85 13.23
C ILE A 360 8.39 -18.70 12.51
N LEU A 361 8.33 -17.81 11.52
CA LEU A 361 7.14 -17.61 10.71
C LEU A 361 7.51 -17.11 9.32
N GLN A 362 6.81 -17.59 8.30
CA GLN A 362 6.82 -17.04 6.97
C GLN A 362 5.40 -16.71 6.55
N LYS A 363 5.19 -15.50 6.01
CA LYS A 363 3.88 -15.05 5.56
C LYS A 363 3.98 -14.36 4.20
N SER A 364 3.23 -14.87 3.23
CA SER A 364 3.11 -14.29 1.91
C SER A 364 1.92 -13.35 1.82
N TRP A 365 2.16 -12.19 1.23
CA TRP A 365 1.18 -11.13 1.03
C TRP A 365 0.92 -10.98 -0.46
N GLN A 366 -0.36 -11.03 -0.88
CA GLN A 366 -0.75 -10.46 -2.16
C GLN A 366 -0.49 -8.95 -2.09
N TYR A 367 0.56 -8.48 -2.76
CA TYR A 367 1.16 -7.17 -2.55
C TYR A 367 1.38 -6.47 -3.89
N PHE A 368 1.57 -5.15 -3.81
CA PHE A 368 1.82 -4.23 -4.92
C PHE A 368 1.01 -4.53 -6.20
N PRO A 369 -0.19 -3.94 -6.37
CA PRO A 369 -0.93 -4.04 -7.62
C PRO A 369 -0.18 -3.30 -8.73
N GLN A 370 0.73 -3.98 -9.43
CA GLN A 370 1.56 -3.38 -10.46
C GLN A 370 0.72 -3.07 -11.68
N TYR A 371 0.72 -1.81 -12.12
CA TYR A 371 0.04 -1.43 -13.36
C TYR A 371 0.82 -1.97 -14.55
N LYS A 372 0.14 -2.71 -15.43
CA LYS A 372 0.74 -3.19 -16.68
C LYS A 372 1.08 -1.98 -17.56
N ALA A 373 2.30 -1.94 -18.10
CA ALA A 373 2.74 -0.84 -18.97
C ALA A 373 1.79 -0.62 -20.16
N GLU A 374 1.34 -1.72 -20.78
CA GLU A 374 0.36 -1.67 -21.86
C GLU A 374 -0.98 -1.07 -21.42
N ALA A 375 -1.48 -1.39 -20.22
CA ALA A 375 -2.71 -0.78 -19.72
C ALA A 375 -2.55 0.72 -19.48
N VAL A 376 -1.39 1.15 -18.96
CA VAL A 376 -1.08 2.58 -18.79
C VAL A 376 -1.02 3.30 -20.15
N ALA A 377 -0.42 2.67 -21.15
CA ALA A 377 -0.36 3.20 -22.51
C ALA A 377 -1.74 3.31 -23.19
N HIS A 378 -2.72 2.56 -22.71
CA HIS A 378 -4.09 2.51 -23.25
C HIS A 378 -5.15 3.08 -22.28
N GLY A 379 -4.76 4.03 -21.41
CA GLY A 379 -5.73 4.87 -20.69
C GLY A 379 -6.13 4.41 -19.29
N LEU A 380 -5.36 3.52 -18.65
CA LEU A 380 -5.66 3.03 -17.29
C LEU A 380 -5.93 4.15 -16.28
N PHE A 381 -5.15 5.23 -16.29
CA PHE A 381 -5.37 6.34 -15.35
C PHE A 381 -6.74 7.01 -15.54
N GLY A 382 -7.24 7.10 -16.77
CA GLY A 382 -8.59 7.59 -17.08
C GLY A 382 -9.65 6.60 -16.59
N ASP A 383 -9.42 5.31 -16.81
CA ASP A 383 -10.33 4.24 -16.36
C ASP A 383 -10.48 4.19 -14.83
N LEU A 384 -9.40 4.37 -14.08
CA LEU A 384 -9.41 4.45 -12.61
C LEU A 384 -10.27 5.60 -12.07
N LEU A 385 -10.40 6.69 -12.84
CA LEU A 385 -11.26 7.83 -12.51
C LEU A 385 -12.70 7.56 -12.92
N ARG A 386 -12.92 7.11 -14.16
CA ARG A 386 -14.25 6.88 -14.73
C ARG A 386 -15.06 5.81 -14.01
N VAL A 387 -14.40 4.80 -13.44
CA VAL A 387 -15.10 3.68 -12.79
C VAL A 387 -15.81 4.08 -11.48
N GLN A 388 -15.49 5.24 -10.91
CA GLN A 388 -16.02 5.68 -9.62
C GLN A 388 -17.50 6.08 -9.73
N GLY A 389 -18.33 5.54 -8.84
CA GLY A 389 -19.75 5.85 -8.73
C GLY A 389 -20.67 5.02 -9.64
N HIS A 390 -20.11 4.23 -10.56
CA HIS A 390 -20.89 3.33 -11.41
C HIS A 390 -21.68 2.34 -10.56
N ASN A 391 -22.98 2.20 -10.85
CA ASN A 391 -23.91 1.35 -10.09
C ASN A 391 -23.81 1.56 -8.57
N ARG A 392 -23.72 2.83 -8.14
CA ARG A 392 -23.58 3.22 -6.73
C ARG A 392 -22.39 2.57 -6.02
N THR A 393 -21.28 2.37 -6.74
CA THR A 393 -20.06 1.74 -6.23
C THR A 393 -18.85 2.63 -6.40
N TRP A 394 -18.09 2.81 -5.33
CA TRP A 394 -16.83 3.53 -5.32
C TRP A 394 -15.68 2.61 -4.91
N PHE A 395 -14.48 2.94 -5.33
CA PHE A 395 -13.29 2.12 -5.10
C PHE A 395 -12.15 2.92 -4.49
N SER A 396 -11.61 2.37 -3.40
CA SER A 396 -10.38 2.82 -2.73
C SER A 396 -9.38 1.66 -2.67
N GLY A 397 -8.41 1.71 -1.76
CA GLY A 397 -7.38 0.69 -1.62
C GLY A 397 -6.22 0.85 -2.61
N SER A 398 -5.32 -0.14 -2.61
CA SER A 398 -4.03 -0.01 -3.29
C SER A 398 -4.15 -0.02 -4.82
N THR A 399 -5.15 -0.68 -5.40
CA THR A 399 -5.43 -0.63 -6.85
C THR A 399 -5.72 0.79 -7.35
N PHE A 400 -6.27 1.65 -6.50
CA PHE A 400 -6.62 3.04 -6.85
C PHE A 400 -5.66 4.07 -6.24
N SER A 401 -4.58 3.60 -5.61
CA SER A 401 -3.58 4.45 -4.95
C SER A 401 -2.22 3.77 -4.95
N HIS A 402 -1.78 3.22 -3.82
CA HIS A 402 -0.51 2.53 -3.65
C HIS A 402 -0.49 1.67 -2.36
N GLU A 403 0.40 0.68 -2.26
CA GLU A 403 0.61 -0.15 -1.04
C GLU A 403 1.37 0.60 0.05
N LEU A 404 0.78 1.69 0.52
CA LEU A 404 1.27 2.48 1.64
C LEU A 404 0.08 2.98 2.45
N VAL A 405 0.17 2.88 3.78
CA VAL A 405 -0.94 3.28 4.67
C VAL A 405 -1.36 4.73 4.42
N SER A 406 -0.41 5.68 4.33
CA SER A 406 -0.74 7.06 4.02
C SER A 406 -1.45 7.21 2.67
N SER A 407 -1.04 6.47 1.64
CA SER A 407 -1.64 6.55 0.30
C SER A 407 -3.08 6.03 0.29
N VAL A 408 -3.35 4.87 0.90
CA VAL A 408 -4.71 4.33 0.93
C VAL A 408 -5.65 5.16 1.81
N VAL A 409 -5.14 5.75 2.90
CA VAL A 409 -5.91 6.66 3.77
C VAL A 409 -6.29 7.93 3.01
N SER A 410 -5.33 8.59 2.35
CA SER A 410 -5.60 9.78 1.52
C SER A 410 -6.56 9.47 0.38
N ARG A 411 -6.47 8.28 -0.23
CA ARG A 411 -7.43 7.88 -1.26
C ARG A 411 -8.84 7.69 -0.69
N SER A 412 -8.97 7.06 0.47
CA SER A 412 -10.28 6.90 1.12
C SER A 412 -10.92 8.23 1.49
N GLU A 413 -10.16 9.24 1.91
CA GLU A 413 -10.68 10.58 2.17
C GLU A 413 -11.31 11.20 0.92
N ILE A 414 -10.61 11.14 -0.22
CA ILE A 414 -11.07 11.66 -1.52
C ILE A 414 -12.34 10.91 -1.95
N VAL A 415 -12.31 9.57 -1.90
CA VAL A 415 -13.42 8.74 -2.35
C VAL A 415 -14.66 8.96 -1.48
N VAL A 416 -14.51 9.07 -0.15
CA VAL A 416 -15.64 9.37 0.74
C VAL A 416 -16.23 10.74 0.43
N ARG A 417 -15.40 11.78 0.21
CA ARG A 417 -15.89 13.09 -0.22
C ARG A 417 -16.73 12.97 -1.50
N ASP A 418 -16.19 12.35 -2.54
CA ASP A 418 -16.83 12.26 -3.85
C ASP A 418 -18.12 11.42 -3.81
N LEU A 419 -18.11 10.31 -3.06
CA LEU A 419 -19.29 9.49 -2.77
C LEU A 419 -20.39 10.32 -2.11
N THR A 420 -20.04 11.08 -1.07
CA THR A 420 -21.06 11.86 -0.32
C THR A 420 -21.65 13.00 -1.14
N LEU A 421 -20.86 13.66 -1.99
CA LEU A 421 -21.34 14.68 -2.93
C LEU A 421 -22.29 14.09 -3.98
N ALA A 422 -21.94 12.92 -4.52
CA ALA A 422 -22.80 12.24 -5.49
C ALA A 422 -24.15 11.82 -4.88
N LEU A 423 -24.16 11.34 -3.63
CA LEU A 423 -25.38 10.91 -2.96
C LEU A 423 -26.27 12.06 -2.47
N SER A 424 -25.70 13.24 -2.18
CA SER A 424 -26.46 14.42 -1.77
C SER A 424 -27.11 15.17 -2.94
N GLY A 425 -26.96 14.69 -4.17
CA GLY A 425 -27.43 15.38 -5.38
C GLY A 425 -26.60 16.63 -5.72
N GLN A 426 -25.49 16.86 -5.02
CA GLN A 426 -24.55 17.95 -5.28
C GLN A 426 -23.41 17.44 -6.16
N SER A 427 -23.67 17.17 -7.45
CA SER A 427 -22.56 16.97 -8.39
C SER A 427 -22.87 17.51 -9.77
N GLN A 428 -22.21 18.63 -10.11
CA GLN A 428 -21.43 18.86 -11.35
C GLN A 428 -21.15 20.37 -11.62
N THR A 429 -20.58 21.10 -10.66
CA THR A 429 -20.01 22.45 -10.94
C THR A 429 -18.61 22.70 -10.37
N ALA A 430 -18.04 21.82 -9.53
CA ALA A 430 -16.79 22.12 -8.81
C ALA A 430 -15.52 21.41 -9.32
N LEU A 431 -15.58 20.62 -10.40
CA LEU A 431 -14.40 19.94 -10.97
C LEU A 431 -13.74 20.68 -12.14
N ALA A 432 -14.22 21.88 -12.48
CA ALA A 432 -13.60 22.73 -13.50
C ALA A 432 -12.47 23.64 -12.94
N ASP A 433 -12.41 23.88 -11.62
CA ASP A 433 -11.55 24.92 -11.04
C ASP A 433 -10.71 24.47 -9.80
N ALA A 434 -10.02 23.32 -9.85
CA ALA A 434 -9.04 22.93 -8.79
C ALA A 434 -7.82 22.07 -9.23
#